data_AF-A0A3N6PG01-F1
#
_entry.id   AF-A0A3N6PG01-F1
#
_cell.length_a   1.000
_cell.length_b   1.000
_cell.length_c   1.000
_cell.angle_alpha   90.00
_cell.angle_beta   90.00
_cell.angle_gamma   90.00
#
_symmetry.space_group_name_H-M   'P 1'
#
loop_
_entity.id
_entity.type
_entity.pdbx_description
1 polymer ?
#
loop_
_entity_poly.entity_id
_entity_poly.type
_entity_poly.pdbx_seq_one_letter_code
_entity_poly.pdbx_strand_id
1 'polypeptide(L)'
;MLPKEHNQRYQKFTQLLNQLQELMAQENLELEKISAMRKEIQQFFEIKIMSLDNLELDLSIVFQIKSYLTEIHKELRLLYVDLIFLQASRNPQTTQKRLATIKDRLKTLIGYCGNILSQTKLTQD
;
A
#
# COMPACT_ATOMS: atom_id res chain seq x y z
N MET A 1 -10.36 -15.53 12.32
CA MET A 1 -10.23 -15.36 10.85
C MET A 1 -10.64 -13.95 10.45
N LEU A 2 -10.12 -13.41 9.34
CA LEU A 2 -10.45 -12.06 8.87
C LEU A 2 -11.85 -12.03 8.19
N PRO A 3 -12.74 -11.08 8.51
CA PRO A 3 -14.04 -10.95 7.85
C PRO A 3 -13.91 -10.75 6.34
N LYS A 4 -14.93 -11.18 5.60
CA LYS A 4 -14.96 -11.11 4.13
C LYS A 4 -14.72 -9.68 3.63
N GLU A 5 -15.33 -8.69 4.28
CA GLU A 5 -15.19 -7.30 3.89
C GLU A 5 -13.74 -6.82 4.03
N HIS A 6 -13.09 -7.03 5.18
CA HIS A 6 -11.67 -6.71 5.35
C HIS A 6 -10.82 -7.39 4.29
N ASN A 7 -11.04 -8.69 4.07
CA ASN A 7 -10.28 -9.45 3.07
C ASN A 7 -10.39 -8.81 1.68
N GLN A 8 -11.62 -8.49 1.23
CA GLN A 8 -11.86 -7.84 -0.05
C GLN A 8 -11.21 -6.45 -0.13
N ARG A 9 -11.33 -5.63 0.93
CA ARG A 9 -10.74 -4.29 0.94
C ARG A 9 -9.20 -4.36 0.88
N TYR A 10 -8.56 -5.24 1.65
CA TYR A 10 -7.10 -5.39 1.61
C TYR A 10 -6.60 -6.05 0.30
N GLN A 11 -7.36 -6.96 -0.31
CA GLN A 11 -7.06 -7.48 -1.65
C GLN A 11 -7.09 -6.37 -2.70
N LYS A 12 -8.15 -5.56 -2.72
CA LYS A 12 -8.27 -4.43 -3.66
C LYS A 12 -7.16 -3.40 -3.43
N PHE A 13 -6.85 -3.09 -2.17
CA PHE A 13 -5.74 -2.19 -1.86
C PHE A 13 -4.39 -2.73 -2.36
N THR A 14 -4.13 -4.03 -2.17
CA THR A 14 -2.94 -4.70 -2.70
C THR A 14 -2.87 -4.62 -4.23
N GLN A 15 -4.00 -4.78 -4.93
CA GLN A 15 -4.07 -4.61 -6.39
C GLN A 15 -3.67 -3.20 -6.83
N LEU A 16 -4.15 -2.15 -6.15
CA LEU A 16 -3.78 -0.77 -6.46
C LEU A 16 -2.26 -0.53 -6.28
N LEU A 17 -1.68 -1.08 -5.20
CA LEU A 17 -0.24 -1.00 -4.96
C LEU A 17 0.58 -1.72 -6.04
N ASN A 18 0.12 -2.90 -6.48
CA ASN A 18 0.76 -3.64 -7.58
C ASN A 18 0.67 -2.87 -8.90
N GLN A 19 -0.48 -2.28 -9.22
CA GLN A 19 -0.63 -1.45 -10.43
C GLN A 19 0.33 -0.25 -10.41
N LEU A 20 0.51 0.41 -9.26
CA LEU A 20 1.52 1.46 -9.14
C LEU A 20 2.95 0.91 -9.32
N GLN A 21 3.25 -0.27 -8.77
CA GLN A 21 4.55 -0.92 -8.94
C GLN A 21 4.85 -1.24 -10.41
N GLU A 22 3.85 -1.71 -11.16
CA GLU A 22 3.95 -1.96 -12.60
C GLU A 22 4.25 -0.67 -13.38
N LEU A 23 3.55 0.44 -13.07
CA LEU A 23 3.83 1.75 -13.67
C LEU A 23 5.28 2.21 -13.39
N MET A 24 5.82 1.93 -12.20
CA MET A 24 7.19 2.27 -11.83
C MET A 24 8.25 1.36 -12.47
N ALA A 25 7.84 0.25 -13.08
CA ALA A 25 8.72 -0.67 -13.78
C ALA A 25 8.89 -0.31 -15.27
N GLN A 26 8.02 0.54 -15.81
CA GLN A 26 8.07 0.97 -17.20
C GLN A 26 9.29 1.87 -17.47
N GLU A 27 9.86 1.74 -18.67
CA GLU A 27 10.99 2.58 -19.11
C GLU A 27 10.58 4.05 -19.27
N ASN A 28 9.37 4.29 -19.81
CA ASN A 28 8.79 5.61 -19.96
C ASN A 28 7.74 5.83 -18.87
N LEU A 29 8.10 6.61 -17.85
CA LEU A 29 7.21 6.91 -16.74
C LEU A 29 6.04 7.81 -17.18
N GLU A 30 4.83 7.27 -17.10
CA GLU A 30 3.60 8.01 -17.35
C GLU A 30 3.18 8.81 -16.10
N LEU A 31 3.81 9.98 -15.88
CA LEU A 31 3.64 10.78 -14.66
C LEU A 31 2.18 11.12 -14.32
N GLU A 32 1.34 11.34 -15.32
CA GLU A 32 -0.10 11.58 -15.13
C GLU A 32 -0.82 10.34 -14.58
N LYS A 33 -0.53 9.15 -15.11
CA LYS A 33 -1.10 7.89 -14.59
C LYS A 33 -0.61 7.61 -13.17
N ILE A 34 0.66 7.89 -12.89
CA ILE A 34 1.24 7.77 -11.56
C ILE A 34 0.54 8.71 -10.57
N SER A 35 0.29 9.96 -10.97
CA SER A 35 -0.43 10.95 -10.16
C SER A 35 -1.87 10.53 -9.87
N ALA A 36 -2.58 10.01 -10.88
CA ALA A 36 -3.92 9.46 -10.73
C ALA A 36 -3.95 8.25 -9.79
N MET A 37 -3.04 7.29 -10.00
CA MET A 37 -2.92 6.10 -9.16
C MET A 37 -2.58 6.44 -7.70
N ARG A 38 -1.71 7.44 -7.47
CA ARG A 38 -1.44 7.95 -6.13
C ARG A 38 -2.72 8.43 -5.44
N LYS A 39 -3.55 9.23 -6.13
CA LYS A 39 -4.80 9.75 -5.58
C LYS A 39 -5.77 8.61 -5.27
N GLU A 40 -5.89 7.63 -6.16
CA GLU A 40 -6.75 6.46 -5.97
C GLU A 40 -6.32 5.63 -4.75
N ILE A 41 -5.03 5.32 -4.61
CA ILE A 41 -4.47 4.63 -3.44
C ILE A 41 -4.77 5.40 -2.15
N GLN A 42 -4.55 6.72 -2.15
CA GLN A 42 -4.80 7.56 -0.98
C GLN A 42 -6.27 7.53 -0.58
N GLN A 43 -7.17 7.81 -1.53
CA GLN A 43 -8.61 7.83 -1.28
C GLN A 43 -9.12 6.46 -0.82
N PHE A 44 -8.66 5.37 -1.46
CA PHE A 44 -9.06 4.03 -1.07
C PHE A 44 -8.60 3.71 0.35
N PHE A 45 -7.36 4.05 0.71
CA PHE A 45 -6.86 3.83 2.06
C PHE A 45 -7.69 4.60 3.10
N GLU A 46 -7.86 5.90 2.93
CA GLU A 46 -8.55 6.78 3.88
C GLU A 46 -10.04 6.44 4.01
N ILE A 47 -10.72 6.15 2.90
CA ILE A 47 -12.18 5.96 2.90
C ILE A 47 -12.57 4.49 3.10
N LYS A 48 -11.80 3.54 2.57
CA LYS A 48 -12.16 2.11 2.57
C LYS A 48 -11.37 1.31 3.58
N ILE A 49 -10.09 1.57 3.81
CA ILE A 49 -9.33 0.79 4.80
C ILE A 49 -9.55 1.35 6.21
N MET A 50 -9.39 2.65 6.42
CA MET A 50 -9.49 3.25 7.77
C MET A 50 -10.91 3.21 8.35
N SER A 51 -11.94 3.05 7.51
CA SER A 51 -13.34 2.91 7.95
C SER A 51 -13.77 1.46 8.24
N LEU A 52 -12.85 0.49 8.16
CA LEU A 52 -13.16 -0.89 8.51
C LEU A 52 -13.50 -0.99 9.99
N ASP A 53 -14.71 -1.48 10.27
CA ASP A 53 -15.12 -1.83 11.61
C ASP A 53 -14.42 -3.12 12.05
N ASN A 54 -13.95 -3.17 13.28
CA ASN A 54 -13.25 -4.33 13.83
C ASN A 54 -13.99 -4.97 15.02
N LEU A 55 -15.27 -4.62 15.23
CA LEU A 55 -16.08 -5.14 16.33
C LEU A 55 -16.22 -6.67 16.32
N GLU A 56 -16.24 -7.30 15.14
CA GLU A 56 -16.40 -8.75 14.98
C GLU A 56 -15.08 -9.53 15.04
N LEU A 57 -13.95 -8.85 15.28
CA LEU A 57 -12.62 -9.47 15.27
C LEU A 57 -12.11 -9.79 16.67
N ASP A 58 -11.39 -10.91 16.79
CA ASP A 58 -10.64 -11.24 18.00
C ASP A 58 -9.64 -10.13 18.34
N LEU A 59 -9.52 -9.79 19.64
CA LEU A 59 -8.67 -8.70 20.09
C LEU A 59 -7.21 -8.81 19.61
N SER A 60 -6.66 -10.03 19.55
CA SER A 60 -5.30 -10.28 19.06
C SER A 60 -5.13 -9.87 17.59
N ILE A 61 -6.12 -10.19 16.75
CA ILE A 61 -6.17 -9.80 15.33
C ILE A 61 -6.32 -8.28 15.22
N VAL A 62 -7.20 -7.67 16.02
CA VAL A 62 -7.39 -6.21 16.04
C VAL A 62 -6.09 -5.48 16.36
N PHE A 63 -5.33 -5.93 17.37
CA PHE A 63 -4.05 -5.32 17.72
C PHE A 63 -3.02 -5.43 16.59
N GLN A 64 -2.92 -6.60 15.96
CA GLN A 64 -2.00 -6.78 14.83
C GLN A 64 -2.38 -5.90 13.63
N ILE A 65 -3.68 -5.87 13.26
CA ILE A 65 -4.16 -5.01 12.17
C ILE A 65 -3.89 -3.54 12.48
N LYS A 66 -4.13 -3.07 13.71
CA LYS A 66 -3.84 -1.68 14.11
C LYS A 66 -2.35 -1.36 14.02
N SER A 67 -1.48 -2.28 14.43
CA SER A 67 -0.03 -2.11 14.30
C SER A 67 0.39 -1.96 12.83
N TYR A 68 -0.06 -2.86 11.95
CA TYR A 68 0.21 -2.76 10.52
C TYR A 68 -0.42 -1.51 9.90
N LEU A 69 -1.62 -1.10 10.32
CA LEU A 69 -2.28 0.08 9.78
C LEU A 69 -1.47 1.36 10.05
N THR A 70 -0.86 1.47 11.23
CA THR A 70 0.06 2.55 11.57
C THR A 70 1.27 2.57 10.63
N GLU A 71 1.90 1.42 10.40
CA GLU A 71 3.05 1.34 9.50
C GLU A 71 2.66 1.58 8.03
N ILE A 72 1.52 1.07 7.57
CA ILE A 72 1.00 1.34 6.22
C ILE A 72 0.77 2.84 6.03
N HIS A 73 0.12 3.50 6.99
CA HIS A 73 -0.13 4.94 6.91
C HIS A 73 1.18 5.74 6.84
N LYS A 74 2.17 5.38 7.66
CA LYS A 74 3.50 5.99 7.63
C LYS A 74 4.19 5.77 6.28
N GLU A 75 4.22 4.55 5.77
CA GLU A 75 4.85 4.22 4.49
C GLU A 75 4.16 4.90 3.31
N LEU A 76 2.83 5.04 3.32
CA LEU A 76 2.11 5.81 2.30
C LEU A 76 2.51 7.29 2.28
N ARG A 77 2.66 7.92 3.44
CA ARG A 77 3.13 9.32 3.50
C ARG A 77 4.52 9.47 2.89
N LEU A 78 5.43 8.55 3.22
CA LEU A 78 6.79 8.58 2.69
C LEU A 78 6.82 8.29 1.19
N LEU A 79 6.02 7.33 0.72
CA LEU A 79 5.82 7.05 -0.70
C LEU A 79 5.35 8.31 -1.44
N TYR A 80 4.40 9.06 -0.90
CA TYR A 80 3.91 10.29 -1.53
C TYR A 80 4.98 11.37 -1.64
N VAL A 81 5.82 11.50 -0.61
CA VAL A 81 6.97 12.40 -0.65
C VAL A 81 7.95 11.98 -1.75
N ASP A 82 8.27 10.69 -1.83
CA ASP A 82 9.16 10.17 -2.87
C ASP A 82 8.58 10.35 -4.29
N LEU A 83 7.27 10.20 -4.47
CA LEU A 83 6.59 10.45 -5.75
C LEU A 83 6.66 11.92 -6.18
N ILE A 84 6.49 12.86 -5.24
CA ILE A 84 6.65 14.30 -5.52
C ILE A 84 8.09 14.60 -5.95
N PHE A 85 9.08 14.04 -5.25
CA PHE A 85 10.49 14.22 -5.62
C PHE A 85 10.83 13.58 -6.96
N LEU A 86 10.25 12.42 -7.29
CA LEU A 86 10.41 11.78 -8.59
C LEU A 86 9.93 12.69 -9.72
N GLN A 87 8.74 13.30 -9.57
CA GLN A 87 8.18 14.24 -10.54
C GLN A 87 9.03 15.50 -10.72
N ALA A 88 9.68 15.98 -9.65
CA ALA A 88 10.55 17.15 -9.70
C ALA A 88 11.98 16.83 -10.19
N SER A 89 12.37 15.56 -10.23
CA SER A 89 13.74 15.15 -10.57
C SER A 89 14.03 15.34 -12.06
N ARG A 90 15.13 16.03 -12.37
CA ARG A 90 15.64 16.20 -13.74
C ARG A 90 16.96 15.47 -14.00
N ASN A 91 17.59 14.94 -12.95
CA ASN A 91 18.86 14.22 -13.05
C ASN A 91 18.59 12.70 -13.12
N PRO A 92 19.07 12.00 -14.16
CA PRO A 92 18.84 10.56 -14.32
C PRO A 92 19.30 9.70 -13.13
N GLN A 93 20.44 10.01 -12.52
CA GLN A 93 20.97 9.27 -11.37
C GLN A 93 20.07 9.46 -10.14
N THR A 94 19.59 10.68 -9.90
CA THR A 94 18.65 10.98 -8.81
C THR A 94 17.31 10.30 -9.05
N THR A 95 16.81 10.32 -10.29
CA THR A 95 15.57 9.64 -10.69
C THR A 95 15.65 8.14 -10.45
N GLN A 96 16.76 7.50 -10.86
CA GLN A 96 16.95 6.06 -10.65
C GLN A 96 16.99 5.68 -9.17
N LYS A 97 17.71 6.46 -8.34
CA LYS A 97 17.72 6.26 -6.89
C LYS A 97 16.32 6.39 -6.28
N ARG A 98 15.55 7.39 -6.71
CA ARG A 98 14.17 7.59 -6.24
C ARG A 98 13.25 6.45 -6.66
N LEU A 99 13.34 5.97 -7.90
CA LEU A 99 12.59 4.80 -8.36
C LEU A 99 12.89 3.56 -7.52
N ALA A 100 14.15 3.32 -7.16
CA ALA A 100 14.52 2.21 -6.29
C ALA A 100 13.86 2.34 -4.91
N THR A 101 13.95 3.51 -4.28
CA THR A 101 13.30 3.77 -2.99
C THR A 101 11.78 3.57 -3.06
N ILE A 102 11.12 4.05 -4.12
CA ILE A 102 9.68 3.85 -4.33
C ILE A 102 9.35 2.36 -4.45
N LYS A 103 10.13 1.59 -5.22
CA LYS A 103 9.93 0.14 -5.37
C LYS A 103 10.06 -0.59 -4.04
N ASP A 104 11.05 -0.24 -3.23
CA ASP A 104 11.25 -0.83 -1.90
C ASP A 104 10.07 -0.52 -0.96
N ARG A 105 9.56 0.71 -0.96
CA ARG A 105 8.37 1.07 -0.19
C ARG A 105 7.13 0.32 -0.62
N LEU A 106 6.90 0.20 -1.92
CA LEU A 106 5.77 -0.55 -2.45
C LEU A 106 5.85 -2.02 -2.03
N LYS A 107 7.04 -2.63 -2.09
CA LYS A 107 7.25 -4.00 -1.59
C LYS A 107 6.90 -4.13 -0.11
N THR A 108 7.32 -3.19 0.72
CA THR A 108 6.98 -3.17 2.16
C THR A 108 5.47 -3.04 2.40
N LEU A 109 4.80 -2.11 1.70
CA LEU A 109 3.35 -1.91 1.79
C LEU A 109 2.57 -3.17 1.39
N ILE A 110 2.94 -3.80 0.26
CA ILE A 110 2.37 -5.06 -0.21
C ILE A 110 2.61 -6.17 0.83
N GLY A 111 3.80 -6.22 1.43
CA GLY A 111 4.13 -7.16 2.50
C GLY A 111 3.23 -7.02 3.73
N TYR A 112 2.97 -5.80 4.20
CA TYR A 112 2.02 -5.57 5.30
C TYR A 112 0.61 -6.03 4.94
N CYS A 113 0.14 -5.75 3.73
CA CYS A 113 -1.16 -6.24 3.27
C CYS A 113 -1.20 -7.77 3.22
N GLY A 114 -0.12 -8.42 2.75
CA GLY A 114 0.03 -9.87 2.74
C GLY A 114 -0.03 -10.49 4.14
N ASN A 115 0.62 -9.86 5.12
CA ASN A 115 0.57 -10.31 6.52
C ASN A 115 -0.84 -10.23 7.10
N ILE A 116 -1.55 -9.13 6.86
CA ILE A 116 -2.97 -8.97 7.27
C ILE A 116 -3.85 -10.03 6.61
N LEU A 117 -3.73 -10.20 5.29
CA LEU A 117 -4.51 -11.18 4.54
C LEU A 117 -4.22 -12.62 5.00
N SER A 118 -2.99 -12.91 5.41
CA SER A 118 -2.59 -14.25 5.89
C SER A 118 -3.15 -14.60 7.27
N GLN A 119 -3.70 -13.64 8.02
CA GLN A 119 -4.45 -13.92 9.25
C GLN A 119 -5.76 -14.69 9.02
N THR A 120 -6.11 -14.96 7.76
CA THR A 120 -7.16 -15.93 7.40
C THR A 120 -6.72 -17.40 7.48
N LYS A 121 -5.41 -17.70 7.49
CA LYS A 121 -4.88 -19.07 7.33
C LYS A 121 -4.43 -19.76 8.63
N LEU A 122 -4.40 -19.07 9.78
CA LEU A 122 -3.89 -19.60 11.06
C LEU A 122 -4.96 -20.31 11.91
N THR A 123 -6.04 -20.79 11.32
CA THR A 123 -7.10 -21.54 12.04
C THR A 123 -7.48 -22.81 11.28
N GLN A 124 -6.48 -23.56 10.85
CA GLN A 124 -6.61 -24.96 10.45
C GLN A 124 -5.32 -25.66 10.87
N ASP A 125 -5.27 -26.08 12.13
CA ASP A 125 -4.58 -27.28 12.64
C ASP A 125 -5.06 -27.53 14.08
#